data_AF-A0A7C5ILW1-F1
#
_entry.id   AF-A0A7C5ILW1-F1
#
_cell.length_a   1.000
_cell.length_b   1.000
_cell.length_c   1.000
_cell.angle_alpha   90.00
_cell.angle_beta   90.00
_cell.angle_gamma   90.00
#
_symmetry.space_group_name_H-M   'P 1'
#
loop_
_entity.id
_entity.type
_entity.pdbx_description
1 polymer ?
#
loop_
_entity_poly.entity_id
_entity_poly.type
_entity_poly.pdbx_seq_one_letter_code
_entity_poly.pdbx_strand_id
1 'polypeptide(L)'
;MNLNLLQKPRMIKMINLKKLKILKIQNKRRNKMKAITLTIVTHKAHSLNYGETIGNISTLKKLTQNTGHPKSLITYFSDKAIKYDVKRIGRESFGWHLMDQSVVAVIKGCVENNNFNYSKFYEDMVKNFEEFDLFGGMFADIEEIGGKKDRNGYYKVDGNKVKIETERLKRTQPVRFTNGYSISEFSYDTNLLNDIDAYNRYIQYTAGQKEQSLVFPEEHYSYYTYTLNIDLDQIGAVEIEETDNSGKIVKSWKRVITLEEKKNRIKSLLEIVLLWLHRKIKGRDENLTPVFVIGGVYDVKQPFFHNAIRFYEQNNNLIVEGKDIEKIFNTYEIREKTYIHHCNQVKINDEEKISPPNNITNLREFLEAILKEIYLGMIEEFLQKLDIKDIINAENFSKEKKLTDIETNLNNISEEEKIFEIEIKISRLSEDAKEIKSNLEEKIKSIYKESVLKKLGVSSTKTDSKFELKEIKIENLKNADLTLLNDILNDITKIEGIINEDEKKLINETVNQINEKITEIIAEKKEEQAKKSNKRKNKEEKTETSNEA
;
A
#
# COMPACT_ATOMS: atom_id res chain seq x y z
N MET A 1 -33.61 -43.98 22.30
CA MET A 1 -33.61 -44.14 20.83
C MET A 1 -34.42 -42.98 20.25
N ASN A 2 -33.80 -42.20 19.35
CA ASN A 2 -34.36 -41.46 18.19
C ASN A 2 -35.89 -41.50 17.93
N LEU A 3 -36.56 -40.50 17.31
CA LEU A 3 -36.10 -39.50 16.32
C LEU A 3 -37.17 -38.37 16.10
N ASN A 4 -36.75 -37.13 15.73
CA ASN A 4 -37.33 -36.15 14.74
C ASN A 4 -38.86 -35.85 14.64
N LEU A 5 -39.42 -34.77 14.03
CA LEU A 5 -39.07 -33.40 13.54
C LEU A 5 -40.46 -32.68 13.28
N LEU A 6 -40.68 -31.44 12.80
CA LEU A 6 -39.86 -30.36 12.21
C LEU A 6 -40.45 -28.96 12.62
N GLN A 7 -40.22 -27.90 11.85
CA GLN A 7 -40.45 -26.47 12.18
C GLN A 7 -41.67 -25.78 11.52
N LYS A 8 -42.22 -24.77 12.21
CA LYS A 8 -42.67 -23.45 11.70
C LYS A 8 -42.46 -22.42 12.84
N PRO A 9 -42.11 -21.15 12.57
CA PRO A 9 -43.19 -20.14 12.54
C PRO A 9 -42.98 -18.97 11.56
N ARG A 10 -44.10 -18.49 10.99
CA ARG A 10 -44.20 -17.15 10.39
C ARG A 10 -44.47 -16.12 11.48
N MET A 11 -43.47 -15.41 12.01
CA MET A 11 -43.75 -14.21 12.83
C MET A 11 -42.65 -13.13 12.93
N ILE A 12 -41.84 -12.91 11.88
CA ILE A 12 -40.90 -11.76 11.84
C ILE A 12 -41.03 -10.97 10.51
N LYS A 13 -42.24 -10.45 10.25
CA LYS A 13 -42.48 -9.38 9.26
C LYS A 13 -43.26 -8.26 9.96
N MET A 14 -42.61 -7.10 10.17
CA MET A 14 -43.16 -5.71 10.21
C MET A 14 -42.43 -4.73 11.15
N ILE A 15 -41.68 -5.16 12.18
CA ILE A 15 -41.29 -4.24 13.28
C ILE A 15 -39.88 -3.62 13.19
N ASN A 16 -38.84 -4.26 12.65
CA ASN A 16 -37.46 -3.73 12.77
C ASN A 16 -36.91 -2.91 11.58
N LEU A 17 -37.56 -2.90 10.41
CA LEU A 17 -37.10 -2.09 9.26
C LEU A 17 -37.30 -0.57 9.48
N LYS A 18 -38.34 -0.15 10.21
CA LYS A 18 -38.51 1.27 10.60
C LYS A 18 -37.50 1.71 11.68
N LYS A 19 -37.16 0.84 12.64
CA LYS A 19 -36.08 1.10 13.61
C LYS A 19 -34.72 1.25 12.90
N LEU A 20 -34.43 0.40 11.91
CA LEU A 20 -33.22 0.51 11.07
C LEU A 20 -33.18 1.79 10.22
N LYS A 21 -34.30 2.21 9.58
CA LYS A 21 -34.35 3.50 8.86
C LYS A 21 -34.15 4.70 9.81
N ILE A 22 -34.70 4.69 11.03
CA ILE A 22 -34.58 5.84 11.96
C ILE A 22 -33.21 5.90 12.66
N LEU A 23 -32.64 4.78 13.13
CA LEU A 23 -31.29 4.79 13.73
C LEU A 23 -30.18 5.09 12.72
N LYS A 24 -30.30 4.68 11.44
CA LYS A 24 -29.29 5.01 10.41
C LYS A 24 -29.35 6.47 9.95
N ILE A 25 -30.48 7.15 10.13
CA ILE A 25 -30.66 8.56 9.73
C ILE A 25 -30.39 9.53 10.89
N GLN A 26 -30.41 9.06 12.15
CA GLN A 26 -30.04 9.86 13.33
C GLN A 26 -28.53 9.85 13.62
N ASN A 27 -27.79 10.60 12.79
CA ASN A 27 -26.72 11.51 13.23
C ASN A 27 -25.75 11.07 14.34
N LYS A 28 -24.63 10.41 13.99
CA LYS A 28 -23.37 10.57 14.76
C LYS A 28 -22.04 10.41 14.02
N ARG A 29 -21.83 11.15 12.91
CA ARG A 29 -20.51 11.65 12.43
C ARG A 29 -19.31 10.64 12.44
N ARG A 30 -19.58 9.37 12.17
CA ARG A 30 -18.68 8.21 12.17
C ARG A 30 -19.29 7.23 11.14
N ASN A 31 -18.61 6.67 10.15
CA ASN A 31 -17.18 6.39 10.00
C ASN A 31 -16.61 6.95 8.69
N LYS A 32 -15.40 7.51 8.77
CA LYS A 32 -14.46 7.62 7.67
C LYS A 32 -13.28 6.78 8.14
N MET A 33 -12.75 5.83 7.37
CA MET A 33 -11.48 5.20 7.75
C MET A 33 -10.43 6.31 7.85
N LYS A 34 -9.70 6.40 8.96
CA LYS A 34 -8.70 7.46 9.15
C LYS A 34 -7.30 6.94 9.38
N ALA A 35 -7.16 5.83 10.10
CA ALA A 35 -5.85 5.28 10.36
C ALA A 35 -5.81 3.76 10.41
N ILE A 36 -4.71 3.19 9.95
CA ILE A 36 -4.22 1.90 10.44
C ILE A 36 -3.37 2.20 11.68
N THR A 37 -3.54 1.42 12.74
CA THR A 37 -2.64 1.41 13.90
C THR A 37 -2.24 -0.03 14.18
N LEU A 38 -0.94 -0.34 14.07
CA LEU A 38 -0.35 -1.63 14.40
C LEU A 38 0.73 -1.43 15.47
N THR A 39 0.70 -2.18 16.58
CA THR A 39 1.85 -2.33 17.48
C THR A 39 2.47 -3.69 17.22
N ILE A 40 3.78 -3.68 16.96
CA ILE A 40 4.58 -4.80 16.46
C ILE A 40 5.69 -5.09 17.46
N VAL A 41 5.89 -6.37 17.78
CA VAL A 41 7.13 -6.88 18.38
C VAL A 41 7.86 -7.71 17.32
N THR A 42 9.12 -7.38 17.05
CA THR A 42 9.98 -8.04 16.07
C THR A 42 10.42 -9.43 16.52
N HIS A 43 11.10 -10.20 15.66
CA HIS A 43 12.00 -11.25 16.14
C HIS A 43 13.09 -10.68 17.06
N LYS A 44 13.76 -11.55 17.83
CA LYS A 44 15.00 -11.15 18.48
C LYS A 44 16.03 -10.76 17.42
N ALA A 45 16.69 -9.64 17.65
CA ALA A 45 17.76 -9.14 16.79
C ALA A 45 18.93 -8.65 17.63
N HIS A 46 20.13 -8.69 17.05
CA HIS A 46 21.30 -8.06 17.65
C HIS A 46 21.25 -6.53 17.45
N SER A 47 22.24 -5.82 18.00
CA SER A 47 22.46 -4.38 17.91
C SER A 47 21.97 -3.69 16.63
N LEU A 48 20.76 -3.12 16.70
CA LEU A 48 20.08 -2.48 15.57
C LEU A 48 20.52 -1.03 15.30
N ASN A 49 21.14 -0.32 16.25
CA ASN A 49 21.50 1.08 16.05
C ASN A 49 22.68 1.51 16.93
N TYR A 50 23.80 1.84 16.29
CA TYR A 50 24.96 2.41 16.95
C TYR A 50 24.82 3.94 17.07
N GLY A 51 25.33 4.50 18.16
CA GLY A 51 25.43 5.92 18.44
C GLY A 51 26.77 6.49 17.95
N GLU A 52 27.30 7.45 18.71
CA GLU A 52 28.64 7.98 18.47
C GLU A 52 29.71 6.93 18.84
N THR A 53 30.80 6.93 18.07
CA THR A 53 31.94 6.04 18.29
C THR A 53 33.01 6.82 19.05
N ILE A 54 33.42 6.32 20.22
CA ILE A 54 34.42 6.97 21.08
C ILE A 54 35.67 6.10 21.08
N GLY A 55 36.73 6.59 20.41
CA GLY A 55 37.90 5.76 20.11
C GLY A 55 37.50 4.51 19.32
N ASN A 56 37.82 3.34 19.86
CA ASN A 56 37.46 2.05 19.25
C ASN A 56 36.11 1.47 19.77
N ILE A 57 35.39 2.19 20.62
CA ILE A 57 34.14 1.72 21.22
C ILE A 57 32.95 2.19 20.37
N SER A 58 32.22 1.24 19.81
CA SER A 58 30.98 1.48 19.07
C SER A 58 29.78 1.35 20.02
N THR A 59 29.33 2.47 20.58
CA THR A 59 28.23 2.50 21.55
C THR A 59 26.87 2.24 20.87
N LEU A 60 25.92 1.65 21.59
CA LEU A 60 24.52 1.56 21.16
C LEU A 60 23.74 2.82 21.55
N LYS A 61 22.70 3.12 20.77
CA LYS A 61 21.72 4.13 21.18
C LYS A 61 20.86 3.58 22.31
N LYS A 62 20.99 4.19 23.48
CA LYS A 62 20.32 3.78 24.73
C LYS A 62 19.44 4.89 25.28
N LEU A 63 18.47 4.49 26.09
CA LEU A 63 17.65 5.36 26.92
C LEU A 63 17.53 4.78 28.31
N THR A 64 17.54 5.63 29.32
CA THR A 64 17.29 5.23 30.70
C THR A 64 15.80 5.08 30.95
N GLN A 65 15.37 3.91 31.42
CA GLN A 65 14.04 3.69 31.95
C GLN A 65 14.08 3.68 33.48
N ASN A 66 12.97 4.11 34.08
CA ASN A 66 12.77 4.21 35.53
C ASN A 66 13.73 5.15 36.31
N THR A 67 13.28 5.54 37.50
CA THR A 67 14.07 6.32 38.48
C THR A 67 14.66 5.45 39.59
N GLY A 68 14.54 4.13 39.49
CA GLY A 68 15.10 3.17 40.44
C GLY A 68 16.63 3.14 40.44
N HIS A 69 17.21 2.50 41.46
CA HIS A 69 18.65 2.31 41.59
C HIS A 69 18.99 0.80 41.68
N PRO A 70 19.87 0.27 40.81
CA PRO A 70 20.45 0.91 39.63
C PRO A 70 19.37 1.25 38.58
N LYS A 71 19.63 2.29 37.77
CA LYS A 71 18.71 2.68 36.69
C LYS A 71 18.85 1.68 35.55
N SER A 72 17.75 1.16 35.02
CA SER A 72 17.82 0.29 33.86
C SER A 72 17.98 1.06 32.56
N LEU A 73 18.76 0.49 31.65
CA LEU A 73 18.91 0.98 30.28
C LEU A 73 18.18 0.07 29.33
N ILE A 74 17.58 0.65 28.30
CA ILE A 74 17.12 -0.06 27.12
C ILE A 74 17.85 0.47 25.88
N THR A 75 18.01 -0.36 24.86
CA THR A 75 18.50 0.05 23.54
C THR A 75 17.34 0.43 22.63
N TYR A 76 17.57 1.28 21.64
CA TYR A 76 16.55 1.61 20.65
C TYR A 76 17.09 1.84 19.24
N PHE A 77 16.28 1.49 18.23
CA PHE A 77 16.46 2.01 16.88
C PHE A 77 15.49 3.15 16.59
N SER A 78 15.97 4.16 15.86
CA SER A 78 15.19 5.37 15.58
C SER A 78 14.14 5.15 14.49
N ASP A 79 13.07 5.94 14.49
CA ASP A 79 12.08 6.01 13.41
C ASP A 79 12.72 6.11 12.00
N LYS A 80 13.79 6.90 11.88
CA LYS A 80 14.59 7.07 10.64
C LYS A 80 15.29 5.79 10.19
N ALA A 81 15.65 4.92 11.13
CA ALA A 81 16.37 3.68 10.84
C ALA A 81 15.44 2.67 10.17
N ILE A 82 14.23 2.46 10.72
CA ILE A 82 13.21 1.60 10.10
C ILE A 82 12.69 2.20 8.79
N LYS A 83 12.47 3.52 8.70
CA LYS A 83 12.10 4.18 7.44
C LYS A 83 13.16 4.01 6.34
N TYR A 84 14.45 4.02 6.68
CA TYR A 84 15.51 3.77 5.71
C TYR A 84 15.39 2.36 5.11
N ASP A 85 15.25 1.33 5.95
CA ASP A 85 15.10 -0.05 5.47
C ASP A 85 13.77 -0.25 4.71
N VAL A 86 12.66 0.34 5.15
CA VAL A 86 11.38 0.29 4.43
C VAL A 86 11.50 0.92 3.04
N LYS A 87 12.13 2.10 2.91
CA LYS A 87 12.35 2.74 1.60
C LYS A 87 13.31 1.94 0.71
N ARG A 88 14.36 1.37 1.30
CA ARG A 88 15.31 0.49 0.60
C ARG A 88 14.57 -0.71 -0.01
N ILE A 89 13.80 -1.45 0.79
CA ILE A 89 13.04 -2.62 0.34
C ILE A 89 11.94 -2.19 -0.66
N GLY A 90 11.28 -1.06 -0.43
CA GLY A 90 10.31 -0.50 -1.38
C GLY A 90 10.91 -0.25 -2.77
N ARG A 91 12.11 0.32 -2.84
CA ARG A 91 12.83 0.50 -4.11
C ARG A 91 13.32 -0.85 -4.69
N GLU A 92 13.88 -1.72 -3.85
CA GLU A 92 14.50 -2.99 -4.28
C GLU A 92 13.47 -4.05 -4.73
N SER A 93 12.28 -4.09 -4.12
CA SER A 93 11.27 -5.13 -4.33
C SER A 93 9.96 -4.64 -4.97
N PHE A 94 9.62 -3.36 -4.83
CA PHE A 94 8.35 -2.79 -5.31
C PHE A 94 8.54 -1.64 -6.31
N GLY A 95 9.78 -1.32 -6.70
CA GLY A 95 10.08 -0.28 -7.69
C GLY A 95 9.74 1.14 -7.24
N TRP A 96 9.65 1.41 -5.93
CA TRP A 96 9.35 2.76 -5.42
C TRP A 96 10.37 3.79 -5.90
N HIS A 97 9.85 4.89 -6.45
CA HIS A 97 10.56 6.11 -6.80
C HIS A 97 10.84 6.89 -5.51
N LEU A 98 12.07 6.75 -5.03
CA LEU A 98 12.59 7.55 -3.92
C LEU A 98 12.95 8.96 -4.41
N MET A 99 12.99 9.93 -3.50
CA MET A 99 13.36 11.30 -3.84
C MET A 99 14.86 11.37 -4.18
N ASP A 100 15.18 11.70 -5.43
CA ASP A 100 16.54 11.85 -5.93
C ASP A 100 16.72 13.14 -6.77
N GLN A 101 17.70 13.17 -7.67
CA GLN A 101 17.96 14.32 -8.56
C GLN A 101 16.76 14.70 -9.43
N SER A 102 15.82 13.78 -9.72
CA SER A 102 14.61 14.06 -10.48
C SER A 102 13.65 15.05 -9.79
N VAL A 103 13.76 15.24 -8.47
CA VAL A 103 13.04 16.29 -7.73
C VAL A 103 13.39 17.69 -8.26
N VAL A 104 14.61 17.89 -8.76
CA VAL A 104 15.04 19.15 -9.40
C VAL A 104 14.20 19.46 -10.64
N ALA A 105 13.86 18.44 -11.45
CA ALA A 105 13.01 18.60 -12.63
C ALA A 105 11.57 18.97 -12.23
N VAL A 106 11.03 18.40 -11.16
CA VAL A 106 9.71 18.76 -10.63
C VAL A 106 9.68 20.22 -10.14
N ILE A 107 10.67 20.64 -9.35
CA ILE A 107 10.77 22.03 -8.85
C ILE A 107 10.88 23.03 -10.02
N LYS A 108 11.69 22.74 -11.04
CA LYS A 108 11.81 23.55 -12.26
C LYS A 108 10.51 23.59 -13.06
N GLY A 109 9.86 22.44 -13.24
CA GLY A 109 8.56 22.31 -13.92
C GLY A 109 7.40 23.03 -13.23
N CYS A 110 7.57 23.48 -11.98
CA CYS A 110 6.59 24.28 -11.24
C CYS A 110 6.81 25.80 -11.38
N VAL A 111 7.81 26.24 -12.15
CA VAL A 111 8.04 27.67 -12.45
C VAL A 111 7.27 28.07 -13.71
N GLU A 112 6.29 28.95 -13.55
CA GLU A 112 5.42 29.45 -14.62
C GLU A 112 5.30 30.98 -14.50
N ASN A 113 5.61 31.73 -15.57
CA ASN A 113 5.51 33.19 -15.61
C ASN A 113 6.18 33.94 -14.42
N ASN A 114 7.42 33.57 -14.09
CA ASN A 114 8.20 34.07 -12.93
C ASN A 114 7.57 33.79 -11.54
N ASN A 115 6.53 32.96 -11.46
CA ASN A 115 5.90 32.52 -10.21
C ASN A 115 6.11 31.00 -9.98
N PHE A 116 5.97 30.57 -8.73
CA PHE A 116 6.08 29.16 -8.34
C PHE A 116 4.70 28.58 -8.02
N ASN A 117 4.32 27.50 -8.70
CA ASN A 117 3.04 26.84 -8.53
C ASN A 117 3.11 25.75 -7.45
N TYR A 118 2.82 26.13 -6.21
CA TYR A 118 2.82 25.20 -5.06
C TYR A 118 1.84 24.04 -5.22
N SER A 119 0.66 24.28 -5.81
CA SER A 119 -0.34 23.22 -5.99
C SER A 119 0.18 22.13 -6.92
N LYS A 120 0.76 22.54 -8.06
CA LYS A 120 1.40 21.64 -9.03
C LYS A 120 2.56 20.88 -8.39
N PHE A 121 3.42 21.57 -7.64
CA PHE A 121 4.53 20.94 -6.90
C PHE A 121 4.04 19.80 -5.98
N TYR A 122 3.01 20.06 -5.17
CA TYR A 122 2.47 19.02 -4.28
C TYR A 122 1.83 17.86 -5.04
N GLU A 123 1.10 18.13 -6.13
CA GLU A 123 0.49 17.08 -6.93
C GLU A 123 1.54 16.21 -7.63
N ASP A 124 2.52 16.82 -8.28
CA ASP A 124 3.56 16.11 -9.04
C ASP A 124 4.51 15.36 -8.11
N MET A 125 4.88 15.92 -6.94
CA MET A 125 5.67 15.20 -5.94
C MET A 125 4.92 13.99 -5.35
N VAL A 126 3.60 14.09 -5.11
CA VAL A 126 2.79 12.95 -4.63
C VAL A 126 2.58 11.90 -5.72
N LYS A 127 2.41 12.29 -6.99
CA LYS A 127 2.33 11.35 -8.12
C LYS A 127 3.65 10.59 -8.29
N ASN A 128 4.75 11.32 -8.41
CA ASN A 128 6.02 10.81 -8.91
C ASN A 128 6.89 10.12 -7.85
N PHE A 129 6.64 10.33 -6.55
CA PHE A 129 7.45 9.76 -5.47
C PHE A 129 6.59 9.13 -4.37
N GLU A 130 6.61 7.80 -4.27
CA GLU A 130 5.98 7.06 -3.16
C GLU A 130 6.64 7.44 -1.83
N GLU A 131 7.94 7.78 -1.82
CA GLU A 131 8.60 8.31 -0.62
C GLU A 131 7.95 9.59 -0.11
N PHE A 132 7.69 10.55 -0.99
CA PHE A 132 7.10 11.84 -0.58
C PHE A 132 5.63 11.67 -0.18
N ASP A 133 4.88 10.80 -0.87
CA ASP A 133 3.51 10.50 -0.49
C ASP A 133 3.44 9.85 0.90
N LEU A 134 4.22 8.80 1.15
CA LEU A 134 4.15 7.99 2.38
C LEU A 134 4.89 8.62 3.58
N PHE A 135 6.05 9.25 3.37
CA PHE A 135 6.91 9.76 4.44
C PHE A 135 7.04 11.29 4.46
N GLY A 136 6.46 11.99 3.48
CA GLY A 136 6.55 13.45 3.39
C GLY A 136 7.97 13.94 3.10
N GLY A 137 8.23 15.20 3.47
CA GLY A 137 9.51 15.85 3.25
C GLY A 137 9.46 17.33 3.59
N MET A 138 10.63 17.98 3.64
CA MET A 138 10.76 19.42 3.83
C MET A 138 11.97 19.93 3.04
N PHE A 139 11.73 20.87 2.14
CA PHE A 139 12.76 21.49 1.30
C PHE A 139 13.13 22.85 1.91
N ALA A 140 13.97 22.82 2.94
CA ALA A 140 14.38 24.04 3.66
C ALA A 140 15.21 24.99 2.79
N ASP A 141 16.03 24.42 1.90
CA ASP A 141 16.89 25.14 0.97
C ASP A 141 16.84 24.48 -0.42
N ILE A 142 17.05 25.30 -1.45
CA ILE A 142 17.06 24.96 -2.88
C ILE A 142 18.18 25.72 -3.62
N GLU A 143 19.25 26.18 -2.93
CA GLU A 143 20.38 26.91 -3.54
C GLU A 143 21.02 26.18 -4.74
N GLU A 144 21.09 24.84 -4.74
CA GLU A 144 21.61 24.07 -5.89
C GLU A 144 20.73 24.16 -7.16
N ILE A 145 19.44 24.47 -7.00
CA ILE A 145 18.46 24.57 -8.09
C ILE A 145 18.34 26.00 -8.60
N GLY A 146 18.36 26.97 -7.69
CA GLY A 146 18.06 28.38 -7.96
C GLY A 146 19.22 29.35 -7.73
N GLY A 147 20.41 28.86 -7.37
CA GLY A 147 21.50 29.69 -6.85
C GLY A 147 21.16 30.30 -5.48
N LYS A 148 22.09 31.11 -4.96
CA LYS A 148 21.90 31.81 -3.68
C LYS A 148 20.70 32.76 -3.74
N LYS A 149 19.84 32.66 -2.73
CA LYS A 149 18.69 33.54 -2.52
C LYS A 149 19.15 35.00 -2.47
N ASP A 150 18.55 35.86 -3.29
CA ASP A 150 18.91 37.29 -3.30
C ASP A 150 18.36 38.02 -2.05
N ARG A 151 18.80 39.27 -1.85
CA ARG A 151 18.39 40.09 -0.68
C ARG A 151 16.88 40.32 -0.59
N ASN A 152 16.15 40.14 -1.68
CA ASN A 152 14.70 40.33 -1.76
C ASN A 152 13.94 38.99 -1.66
N GLY A 153 14.67 37.87 -1.55
CA GLY A 153 14.11 36.53 -1.36
C GLY A 153 13.86 35.74 -2.64
N TYR A 154 14.42 36.16 -3.78
CA TYR A 154 14.25 35.48 -5.07
C TYR A 154 15.37 34.47 -5.35
N TYR A 155 15.00 33.39 -6.03
CA TYR A 155 15.91 32.41 -6.63
C TYR A 155 15.95 32.61 -8.15
N LYS A 156 17.06 32.25 -8.79
CA LYS A 156 17.22 32.26 -10.25
C LYS A 156 17.14 30.84 -10.80
N VAL A 157 15.93 30.36 -11.06
CA VAL A 157 15.66 29.01 -11.59
C VAL A 157 15.54 29.10 -13.12
N ASP A 158 16.43 28.41 -13.84
CA ASP A 158 16.49 28.37 -15.32
C ASP A 158 16.39 29.75 -16.00
N GLY A 159 17.10 30.73 -15.43
CA GLY A 159 17.14 32.11 -15.94
C GLY A 159 16.06 33.03 -15.35
N ASN A 160 14.92 32.48 -14.94
CA ASN A 160 13.79 33.22 -14.37
C ASN A 160 14.06 33.61 -12.90
N LYS A 161 13.65 34.82 -12.50
CA LYS A 161 13.69 35.25 -11.10
C LYS A 161 12.35 34.94 -10.44
N VAL A 162 12.36 34.02 -9.48
CA VAL A 162 11.15 33.48 -8.85
C VAL A 162 11.25 33.61 -7.33
N LYS A 163 10.20 34.12 -6.67
CA LYS A 163 10.10 34.10 -5.22
C LYS A 163 9.55 32.74 -4.77
N ILE A 164 10.36 31.96 -4.04
CA ILE A 164 9.98 30.64 -3.53
C ILE A 164 10.05 30.66 -2.01
N GLU A 165 8.93 30.34 -1.37
CA GLU A 165 8.78 30.28 0.08
C GLU A 165 9.05 28.83 0.52
N THR A 166 10.33 28.49 0.70
CA THR A 166 10.80 27.13 1.06
C THR A 166 10.12 26.58 2.33
N GLU A 167 9.76 27.46 3.27
CA GLU A 167 8.94 27.14 4.45
C GLU A 167 7.57 26.53 4.14
N ARG A 168 7.05 26.74 2.93
CA ARG A 168 5.81 26.18 2.38
C ARG A 168 6.04 24.96 1.50
N LEU A 169 7.26 24.46 1.36
CA LEU A 169 7.61 23.22 0.65
C LEU A 169 7.81 22.08 1.67
N LYS A 170 6.73 21.69 2.36
CA LYS A 170 6.76 20.65 3.39
C LYS A 170 5.47 19.84 3.44
N ARG A 171 5.59 18.51 3.50
CA ARG A 171 4.48 17.57 3.65
C ARG A 171 4.64 16.80 4.96
N THR A 172 3.60 16.83 5.80
CA THR A 172 3.51 15.98 7.00
C THR A 172 3.45 14.52 6.58
N GLN A 173 4.21 13.66 7.26
CA GLN A 173 4.25 12.20 7.06
C GLN A 173 2.90 11.51 7.33
N PRO A 174 2.25 10.88 6.32
CA PRO A 174 1.09 10.01 6.56
C PRO A 174 1.47 8.72 7.29
N VAL A 175 2.64 8.15 6.98
CA VAL A 175 3.17 6.94 7.60
C VAL A 175 4.14 7.31 8.70
N ARG A 176 3.82 6.91 9.93
CA ARG A 176 4.58 7.22 11.14
C ARG A 176 4.98 5.93 11.83
N PHE A 177 6.28 5.76 12.01
CA PHE A 177 6.85 4.78 12.91
C PHE A 177 7.27 5.47 14.20
N THR A 178 7.09 4.80 15.34
CA THR A 178 7.81 5.15 16.56
C THR A 178 9.26 4.69 16.45
N ASN A 179 10.10 5.10 17.40
CA ASN A 179 11.34 4.35 17.65
C ASN A 179 10.96 2.90 18.07
N GLY A 180 11.84 1.95 17.77
CA GLY A 180 11.75 0.59 18.28
C GLY A 180 12.60 0.42 19.51
N TYR A 181 11.98 0.03 20.63
CA TYR A 181 12.62 -0.09 21.94
C TYR A 181 12.83 -1.57 22.30
N SER A 182 13.98 -1.92 22.89
CA SER A 182 14.22 -3.28 23.37
C SER A 182 13.29 -3.62 24.53
N ILE A 183 12.81 -4.87 24.56
CA ILE A 183 11.97 -5.39 25.65
C ILE A 183 12.80 -5.86 26.83
N SER A 184 14.00 -6.37 26.59
CA SER A 184 14.98 -6.62 27.66
C SER A 184 15.77 -5.36 28.02
N GLU A 185 16.23 -5.33 29.26
CA GLU A 185 17.19 -4.35 29.76
C GLU A 185 18.59 -4.66 29.21
N PHE A 186 19.38 -3.61 28.97
CA PHE A 186 20.71 -3.68 28.39
C PHE A 186 21.77 -4.00 29.46
N SER A 187 22.46 -5.12 29.30
CA SER A 187 23.43 -5.66 30.27
C SER A 187 24.88 -5.17 30.11
N TYR A 188 25.16 -4.23 29.21
CA TYR A 188 26.53 -3.77 28.87
C TYR A 188 27.42 -4.84 28.22
N ASP A 189 26.83 -5.82 27.55
CA ASP A 189 27.58 -6.78 26.75
C ASP A 189 28.36 -6.06 25.63
N THR A 190 29.61 -6.49 25.44
CA THR A 190 30.49 -5.99 24.38
C THR A 190 31.14 -7.18 23.69
N ASN A 191 31.29 -7.07 22.38
CA ASN A 191 32.01 -8.04 21.57
C ASN A 191 33.41 -7.48 21.26
N LEU A 192 34.41 -8.34 21.14
CA LEU A 192 35.79 -7.98 20.83
C LEU A 192 36.09 -8.35 19.39
N LEU A 193 36.02 -7.37 18.50
CA LEU A 193 36.30 -7.59 17.08
C LEU A 193 37.75 -7.24 16.75
N ASN A 194 38.40 -8.13 16.01
CA ASN A 194 39.69 -7.90 15.39
C ASN A 194 39.74 -8.53 13.99
N ASP A 195 40.59 -8.00 13.12
CA ASP A 195 40.90 -8.61 11.83
C ASP A 195 42.42 -8.70 11.70
N ILE A 196 42.96 -9.89 11.95
CA ILE A 196 44.41 -10.12 11.99
C ILE A 196 44.98 -10.40 10.60
N ASP A 197 44.13 -10.88 9.67
CA ASP A 197 44.51 -11.12 8.29
C ASP A 197 44.66 -9.80 7.54
N ALA A 198 43.66 -8.90 7.60
CA ALA A 198 43.77 -7.57 7.01
C ALA A 198 44.92 -6.76 7.64
N TYR A 199 45.13 -6.90 8.95
CA TYR A 199 46.27 -6.28 9.64
C TYR A 199 47.62 -6.73 9.06
N ASN A 200 47.84 -8.04 9.00
CA ASN A 200 49.08 -8.62 8.50
C ASN A 200 49.29 -8.34 7.00
N ARG A 201 48.23 -8.37 6.18
CA ARG A 201 48.34 -8.19 4.72
C ARG A 201 48.59 -6.75 4.29
N TYR A 202 47.94 -5.76 4.90
CA TYR A 202 48.07 -4.37 4.42
C TYR A 202 47.98 -3.26 5.49
N ILE A 203 47.16 -3.38 6.55
CA ILE A 203 46.93 -2.24 7.46
C ILE A 203 48.22 -1.81 8.17
N GLN A 204 49.08 -2.75 8.58
CA GLN A 204 50.36 -2.42 9.21
C GLN A 204 51.30 -1.61 8.29
N TYR A 205 51.18 -1.79 6.97
CA TYR A 205 52.00 -1.11 5.97
C TYR A 205 51.38 0.21 5.49
N THR A 206 50.04 0.35 5.50
CA THR A 206 49.35 1.54 4.98
C THR A 206 48.98 2.55 6.06
N ALA A 207 48.61 2.10 7.27
CA ALA A 207 48.13 2.97 8.35
C ALA A 207 49.24 3.38 9.34
N GLY A 208 50.46 2.85 9.20
CA GLY A 208 51.57 3.09 10.13
C GLY A 208 51.33 2.54 11.55
N GLN A 209 50.29 1.73 11.74
CA GLN A 209 49.97 1.10 13.01
C GLN A 209 50.93 -0.06 13.26
N LYS A 210 51.68 0.01 14.37
CA LYS A 210 52.62 -1.05 14.81
C LYS A 210 51.94 -2.21 15.54
N GLU A 211 50.69 -2.02 15.94
CA GLU A 211 49.90 -3.00 16.68
C GLU A 211 48.47 -3.06 16.11
N GLN A 212 47.82 -4.21 16.27
CA GLN A 212 46.46 -4.42 15.80
C GLN A 212 45.44 -3.61 16.62
N SER A 213 44.61 -2.83 15.93
CA SER A 213 43.50 -2.11 16.57
C SER A 213 42.32 -3.06 16.87
N LEU A 214 41.96 -3.20 18.14
CA LEU A 214 40.78 -3.94 18.61
C LEU A 214 39.55 -3.02 18.65
N VAL A 215 38.41 -3.48 18.13
CA VAL A 215 37.14 -2.72 18.12
C VAL A 215 36.15 -3.35 19.10
N PHE A 216 35.50 -2.51 19.90
CA PHE A 216 34.57 -2.94 20.95
C PHE A 216 33.14 -2.43 20.64
N PRO A 217 32.39 -3.08 19.74
CA PRO A 217 30.97 -2.82 19.63
C PRO A 217 30.21 -3.35 20.85
N GLU A 218 29.33 -2.52 21.38
CA GLU A 218 28.30 -2.97 22.31
C GLU A 218 27.29 -3.87 21.61
N GLU A 219 26.91 -4.95 22.28
CA GLU A 219 25.97 -5.94 21.81
C GLU A 219 24.74 -6.03 22.70
N HIS A 220 23.58 -6.25 22.08
CA HIS A 220 22.34 -6.52 22.79
C HIS A 220 21.45 -7.38 21.90
N TYR A 221 20.99 -8.52 22.42
CA TYR A 221 20.13 -9.44 21.69
C TYR A 221 18.73 -9.46 22.35
N SER A 222 17.77 -8.81 21.70
CA SER A 222 16.46 -8.52 22.30
C SER A 222 15.34 -8.55 21.27
N TYR A 223 14.11 -8.84 21.71
CA TYR A 223 12.91 -8.43 20.99
C TYR A 223 12.75 -6.91 21.03
N TYR A 224 12.28 -6.29 19.94
CA TYR A 224 12.02 -4.85 19.90
C TYR A 224 10.55 -4.55 19.63
N THR A 225 9.97 -3.58 20.34
CA THR A 225 8.59 -3.11 20.14
C THR A 225 8.53 -1.75 19.48
N TYR A 226 7.68 -1.59 18.46
CA TYR A 226 7.38 -0.31 17.80
C TYR A 226 5.92 -0.24 17.35
N THR A 227 5.42 0.98 17.12
CA THR A 227 4.08 1.21 16.58
C THR A 227 4.18 1.84 15.18
N LEU A 228 3.39 1.31 14.26
CA LEU A 228 3.14 1.86 12.93
C LEU A 228 1.74 2.47 12.89
N ASN A 229 1.68 3.75 12.53
CA ASN A 229 0.45 4.48 12.26
C ASN A 229 0.43 4.97 10.81
N ILE A 230 -0.67 4.74 10.10
CA ILE A 230 -0.82 5.13 8.69
C ILE A 230 -2.11 5.94 8.54
N ASP A 231 -1.99 7.23 8.24
CA ASP A 231 -3.15 8.10 7.98
C ASP A 231 -3.71 7.87 6.57
N LEU A 232 -4.74 7.03 6.47
CA LEU A 232 -5.34 6.58 5.21
C LEU A 232 -5.97 7.69 4.38
N ASP A 233 -6.38 8.80 4.97
CA ASP A 233 -6.95 9.96 4.27
C ASP A 233 -5.89 10.82 3.56
N GLN A 234 -4.63 10.79 4.01
CA GLN A 234 -3.54 11.60 3.45
C GLN A 234 -2.80 10.92 2.29
N ILE A 235 -2.72 9.57 2.29
CA ILE A 235 -2.06 8.81 1.22
C ILE A 235 -2.76 9.08 -0.11
N GLY A 236 -1.97 9.46 -1.12
CA GLY A 236 -2.44 9.77 -2.45
C GLY A 236 -3.20 11.09 -2.57
N ALA A 237 -3.14 11.95 -1.55
CA ALA A 237 -3.89 13.19 -1.47
C ALA A 237 -3.02 14.36 -1.00
N VAL A 238 -3.32 15.56 -1.50
CA VAL A 238 -2.69 16.82 -1.08
C VAL A 238 -3.62 17.59 -0.17
N GLU A 239 -3.05 18.27 0.82
CA GLU A 239 -3.79 19.13 1.73
C GLU A 239 -4.23 20.39 0.98
N ILE A 240 -5.52 20.70 1.02
CA ILE A 240 -6.10 21.93 0.48
C ILE A 240 -6.84 22.68 1.59
N GLU A 241 -6.90 24.00 1.48
CA GLU A 241 -7.64 24.86 2.38
C GLU A 241 -8.94 25.27 1.70
N GLU A 242 -10.06 24.79 2.23
CA GLU A 242 -11.41 25.08 1.77
C GLU A 242 -12.12 25.97 2.78
N THR A 243 -13.01 26.84 2.32
CA THR A 243 -13.83 27.67 3.22
C THR A 243 -15.18 26.99 3.41
N ASP A 244 -15.47 26.53 4.62
CA ASP A 244 -16.78 26.02 5.01
C ASP A 244 -17.87 27.08 4.78
N ASN A 245 -19.14 26.65 4.63
CA ASN A 245 -20.33 27.51 4.55
C ASN A 245 -20.50 28.51 5.72
N SER A 246 -19.65 28.44 6.74
CA SER A 246 -19.58 29.37 7.89
C SER A 246 -18.50 30.45 7.76
N GLY A 247 -17.77 30.50 6.64
CA GLY A 247 -16.62 31.40 6.44
C GLY A 247 -15.32 30.94 7.13
N LYS A 248 -15.30 29.73 7.70
CA LYS A 248 -14.15 29.17 8.40
C LYS A 248 -13.27 28.35 7.45
N ILE A 249 -11.96 28.60 7.48
CA ILE A 249 -10.99 27.77 6.76
C ILE A 249 -10.91 26.38 7.42
N VAL A 250 -11.11 25.34 6.61
CA VAL A 250 -11.02 23.93 6.97
C VAL A 250 -10.04 23.25 6.03
N LYS A 251 -9.16 22.41 6.60
CA LYS A 251 -8.18 21.63 5.86
C LYS A 251 -8.84 20.33 5.38
N SER A 252 -8.85 20.12 4.07
CA SER A 252 -9.35 18.90 3.44
C SER A 252 -8.28 18.26 2.54
N TRP A 253 -8.59 17.09 1.97
CA TRP A 253 -7.62 16.26 1.25
C TRP A 253 -8.12 16.01 -0.18
N LYS A 254 -7.49 16.67 -1.15
CA LYS A 254 -7.74 16.46 -2.57
C LYS A 254 -6.98 15.22 -3.03
N ARG A 255 -7.68 14.19 -3.49
CA ARG A 255 -7.06 12.99 -4.07
C ARG A 255 -6.37 13.35 -5.39
N VAL A 256 -5.14 12.86 -5.57
CA VAL A 256 -4.26 13.17 -6.72
C VAL A 256 -3.91 11.93 -7.55
N ILE A 257 -3.82 10.76 -6.90
CA ILE A 257 -3.60 9.46 -7.56
C ILE A 257 -4.91 8.66 -7.70
N THR A 258 -4.90 7.59 -8.50
CA THR A 258 -6.04 6.68 -8.63
C THR A 258 -6.29 5.88 -7.34
N LEU A 259 -7.49 5.29 -7.20
CA LEU A 259 -7.74 4.38 -6.08
C LEU A 259 -6.82 3.17 -6.12
N GLU A 260 -6.49 2.65 -7.31
CA GLU A 260 -5.63 1.48 -7.46
C GLU A 260 -4.19 1.76 -7.05
N GLU A 261 -3.63 2.89 -7.48
CA GLU A 261 -2.27 3.29 -7.08
C GLU A 261 -2.18 3.51 -5.55
N LYS A 262 -3.24 4.07 -4.96
CA LYS A 262 -3.37 4.16 -3.50
C LYS A 262 -3.39 2.79 -2.82
N LYS A 263 -4.12 1.80 -3.37
CA LYS A 263 -4.10 0.42 -2.84
C LYS A 263 -2.70 -0.18 -2.93
N ASN A 264 -2.00 0.01 -4.07
CA ASN A 264 -0.67 -0.55 -4.31
C ASN A 264 0.37 0.01 -3.34
N ARG A 265 0.36 1.32 -3.08
CA ARG A 265 1.24 1.96 -2.08
C ARG A 265 1.00 1.46 -0.65
N ILE A 266 -0.28 1.32 -0.27
CA ILE A 266 -0.64 0.80 1.07
C ILE A 266 -0.28 -0.68 1.20
N LYS A 267 -0.57 -1.48 0.16
CA LYS A 267 -0.25 -2.91 0.12
C LYS A 267 1.24 -3.17 0.20
N SER A 268 2.03 -2.54 -0.66
CA SER A 268 3.50 -2.68 -0.66
C SER A 268 4.10 -2.24 0.68
N LEU A 269 3.65 -1.13 1.27
CA LEU A 269 4.08 -0.70 2.60
C LEU A 269 3.80 -1.75 3.69
N LEU A 270 2.57 -2.30 3.73
CA LEU A 270 2.19 -3.31 4.73
C LEU A 270 2.91 -4.63 4.49
N GLU A 271 3.09 -5.04 3.22
CA GLU A 271 3.90 -6.21 2.86
C GLU A 271 5.34 -6.03 3.34
N ILE A 272 6.00 -4.90 3.04
CA ILE A 272 7.37 -4.62 3.50
C ILE A 272 7.47 -4.78 5.03
N VAL A 273 6.60 -4.08 5.78
CA VAL A 273 6.69 -4.04 7.26
C VAL A 273 6.38 -5.39 7.90
N LEU A 274 5.38 -6.12 7.38
CA LEU A 274 4.96 -7.38 7.99
C LEU A 274 5.80 -8.57 7.48
N LEU A 275 6.06 -8.68 6.18
CA LEU A 275 6.57 -9.92 5.57
C LEU A 275 8.06 -9.87 5.16
N TRP A 276 8.66 -8.68 4.99
CA TRP A 276 10.01 -8.56 4.40
C TRP A 276 10.99 -7.71 5.22
N LEU A 277 10.56 -7.13 6.34
CA LEU A 277 11.33 -6.12 7.05
C LEU A 277 12.60 -6.73 7.66
N HIS A 278 13.74 -6.36 7.09
CA HIS A 278 15.07 -6.72 7.58
C HIS A 278 15.95 -5.48 7.56
N ARG A 279 16.95 -5.44 8.43
CA ARG A 279 17.85 -4.30 8.61
C ARG A 279 19.27 -4.65 8.25
N LYS A 280 19.83 -3.91 7.29
CA LYS A 280 21.24 -3.98 6.91
C LYS A 280 22.07 -3.06 7.80
N ILE A 281 22.90 -3.64 8.66
CA ILE A 281 23.77 -2.87 9.57
C ILE A 281 25.13 -3.55 9.77
N LYS A 282 26.22 -2.81 9.52
CA LYS A 282 27.62 -3.26 9.69
C LYS A 282 27.90 -4.67 9.13
N GLY A 283 27.36 -4.98 7.95
CA GLY A 283 27.53 -6.28 7.28
C GLY A 283 26.61 -7.41 7.76
N ARG A 284 25.70 -7.15 8.70
CA ARG A 284 24.64 -8.08 9.14
C ARG A 284 23.29 -7.72 8.52
N ASP A 285 22.48 -8.76 8.30
CA ASP A 285 21.05 -8.68 7.98
C ASP A 285 20.25 -9.17 9.21
N GLU A 286 19.60 -8.24 9.92
CA GLU A 286 18.80 -8.52 11.11
C GLU A 286 17.31 -8.63 10.75
N ASN A 287 16.63 -9.71 11.13
CA ASN A 287 15.21 -9.87 10.82
C ASN A 287 14.31 -9.07 11.79
N LEU A 288 13.44 -8.21 11.24
CA LEU A 288 12.51 -7.35 11.98
C LEU A 288 11.03 -7.64 11.66
N THR A 289 10.71 -8.76 11.00
CA THR A 289 9.32 -9.22 10.86
C THR A 289 8.68 -9.46 12.24
N PRO A 290 7.35 -9.29 12.39
CA PRO A 290 6.68 -9.41 13.67
C PRO A 290 6.61 -10.86 14.15
N VAL A 291 6.92 -11.08 15.43
CA VAL A 291 6.54 -12.30 16.17
C VAL A 291 5.20 -12.12 16.88
N PHE A 292 4.81 -10.88 17.11
CA PHE A 292 3.52 -10.46 17.63
C PHE A 292 3.13 -9.16 16.93
N VAL A 293 1.89 -9.06 16.46
CA VAL A 293 1.31 -7.81 15.99
C VAL A 293 -0.16 -7.71 16.42
N ILE A 294 -0.54 -6.55 16.95
CA ILE A 294 -1.91 -6.20 17.30
C ILE A 294 -2.28 -4.90 16.62
N GLY A 295 -3.45 -4.86 16.00
CA GLY A 295 -3.90 -3.64 15.33
C GLY A 295 -5.07 -3.83 14.39
N GLY A 296 -5.40 -2.77 13.67
CA GLY A 296 -6.63 -2.70 12.90
C GLY A 296 -6.76 -1.40 12.12
N VAL A 297 -7.92 -1.25 11.48
CA VAL A 297 -8.32 -0.07 10.74
C VAL A 297 -9.38 0.67 11.53
N TYR A 298 -9.12 1.95 11.84
CA TYR A 298 -9.88 2.71 12.82
C TYR A 298 -10.33 4.09 12.29
N ASP A 299 -11.43 4.57 12.87
CA ASP A 299 -12.08 5.85 12.50
C ASP A 299 -11.45 7.07 13.19
N VAL A 300 -10.41 6.82 13.98
CA VAL A 300 -9.66 7.79 14.79
C VAL A 300 -8.17 7.52 14.61
N LYS A 301 -7.38 8.60 14.43
CA LYS A 301 -5.93 8.57 14.22
C LYS A 301 -5.16 8.39 15.54
N GLN A 302 -5.52 7.39 16.34
CA GLN A 302 -4.95 7.15 17.66
C GLN A 302 -4.04 5.91 17.67
N PRO A 303 -2.82 6.00 18.23
CA PRO A 303 -1.95 4.84 18.48
C PRO A 303 -2.41 4.05 19.72
N PHE A 304 -3.57 3.38 19.64
CA PHE A 304 -4.26 2.74 20.79
C PHE A 304 -3.39 1.84 21.67
N PHE A 305 -2.46 1.09 21.09
CA PHE A 305 -1.62 0.11 21.80
C PHE A 305 -0.20 0.60 22.09
N HIS A 306 0.15 1.85 21.72
CA HIS A 306 1.51 2.36 21.89
C HIS A 306 1.85 2.59 23.37
N ASN A 307 2.91 1.93 23.85
CA ASN A 307 3.33 1.90 25.26
C ASN A 307 2.21 1.50 26.25
N ALA A 308 1.13 0.87 25.77
CA ALA A 308 -0.04 0.54 26.57
C ALA A 308 -0.15 -0.95 26.90
N ILE A 309 0.65 -1.81 26.23
CA ILE A 309 0.76 -3.25 26.50
C ILE A 309 2.12 -3.52 27.14
N ARG A 310 2.15 -4.24 28.26
CA ARG A 310 3.40 -4.74 28.84
C ARG A 310 3.89 -5.98 28.09
N PHE A 311 5.16 -5.94 27.72
CA PHE A 311 5.92 -7.05 27.16
C PHE A 311 7.12 -7.37 28.08
N TYR A 312 7.48 -8.64 28.22
CA TYR A 312 8.70 -9.07 28.91
C TYR A 312 9.13 -10.47 28.45
N GLU A 313 10.35 -10.88 28.76
CA GLU A 313 10.80 -12.25 28.50
C GLU A 313 10.67 -13.15 29.73
N GLN A 314 10.28 -14.40 29.51
CA GLN A 314 10.31 -15.45 30.51
C GLN A 314 10.57 -16.81 29.85
N ASN A 315 11.56 -17.56 30.33
CA ASN A 315 11.92 -18.90 29.83
C ASN A 315 12.08 -18.93 28.30
N ASN A 316 12.84 -17.97 27.74
CA ASN A 316 13.06 -17.73 26.30
C ASN A 316 11.80 -17.41 25.46
N ASN A 317 10.62 -17.29 26.06
CA ASN A 317 9.39 -16.87 25.38
C ASN A 317 9.15 -15.37 25.59
N LEU A 318 8.54 -14.73 24.59
CA LEU A 318 7.95 -13.41 24.75
C LEU A 318 6.62 -13.56 25.50
N ILE A 319 6.45 -12.83 26.60
CA ILE A 319 5.20 -12.78 27.35
C ILE A 319 4.47 -11.47 27.06
N VAL A 320 3.16 -11.55 26.83
CA VAL A 320 2.26 -10.42 26.59
C VAL A 320 1.18 -10.40 27.68
N GLU A 321 0.92 -9.23 28.27
CA GLU A 321 -0.15 -9.09 29.28
C GLU A 321 -1.54 -8.86 28.65
N GLY A 322 -2.37 -9.89 28.59
CA GLY A 322 -3.72 -9.81 28.02
C GLY A 322 -4.65 -8.83 28.76
N LYS A 323 -4.45 -8.65 30.08
CA LYS A 323 -5.16 -7.65 30.90
C LYS A 323 -5.01 -6.22 30.36
N ASP A 324 -3.87 -5.89 29.76
CA ASP A 324 -3.63 -4.55 29.24
C ASP A 324 -4.39 -4.34 27.91
N ILE A 325 -4.44 -5.38 27.07
CA ILE A 325 -5.25 -5.39 25.83
C ILE A 325 -6.74 -5.28 26.16
N GLU A 326 -7.22 -6.02 27.17
CA GLU A 326 -8.61 -5.97 27.65
C GLU A 326 -9.01 -4.55 28.11
N LYS A 327 -8.17 -3.86 28.89
CA LYS A 327 -8.42 -2.46 29.30
C LYS A 327 -8.62 -1.54 28.10
N ILE A 328 -7.78 -1.68 27.06
CA ILE A 328 -7.85 -0.87 25.84
C ILE A 328 -9.15 -1.16 25.08
N PHE A 329 -9.52 -2.43 24.93
CA PHE A 329 -10.79 -2.83 24.32
C PHE A 329 -12.00 -2.24 25.06
N ASN A 330 -12.04 -2.35 26.39
CA ASN A 330 -13.12 -1.82 27.22
C ASN A 330 -13.17 -0.28 27.25
N THR A 331 -12.03 0.40 27.03
CA THR A 331 -11.95 1.87 27.04
C THR A 331 -12.38 2.50 25.71
N TYR A 332 -12.06 1.85 24.58
CA TYR A 332 -12.22 2.44 23.25
C TYR A 332 -13.22 1.74 22.33
N GLU A 333 -13.80 0.61 22.75
CA GLU A 333 -14.78 -0.18 21.96
C GLU A 333 -14.22 -0.68 20.60
N ILE A 334 -12.90 -0.84 20.48
CA ILE A 334 -12.21 -1.19 19.23
C ILE A 334 -12.05 -2.71 18.97
N ARG A 335 -12.61 -3.56 19.84
CA ARG A 335 -12.37 -5.01 19.85
C ARG A 335 -12.69 -5.68 18.51
N GLU A 336 -13.87 -5.42 17.95
CA GLU A 336 -14.35 -6.02 16.70
C GLU A 336 -13.51 -5.64 15.47
N LYS A 337 -12.84 -4.48 15.51
CA LYS A 337 -11.96 -3.97 14.43
C LYS A 337 -10.48 -4.31 14.64
N THR A 338 -10.15 -5.08 15.68
CA THR A 338 -8.76 -5.40 16.04
C THR A 338 -8.44 -6.86 15.75
N TYR A 339 -7.36 -7.04 15.00
CA TYR A 339 -6.74 -8.31 14.65
C TYR A 339 -5.51 -8.51 15.53
N ILE A 340 -5.20 -9.77 15.83
CA ILE A 340 -3.98 -10.16 16.53
C ILE A 340 -3.32 -11.29 15.73
N HIS A 341 -2.01 -11.23 15.58
CA HIS A 341 -1.20 -12.35 15.10
C HIS A 341 -0.03 -12.57 16.07
N HIS A 342 0.31 -13.83 16.30
CA HIS A 342 1.50 -14.21 17.05
C HIS A 342 2.11 -15.54 16.60
N CYS A 343 3.41 -15.70 16.80
CA CYS A 343 4.16 -16.95 16.61
C CYS A 343 4.22 -17.78 17.91
N ASN A 344 4.49 -19.08 17.79
CA ASN A 344 4.53 -20.05 18.90
C ASN A 344 5.47 -19.70 20.08
N GLN A 345 6.46 -18.82 19.86
CA GLN A 345 7.40 -18.31 20.87
C GLN A 345 6.82 -17.17 21.74
N VAL A 346 5.58 -16.76 21.45
CA VAL A 346 4.83 -15.75 22.19
C VAL A 346 3.78 -16.46 23.04
N LYS A 347 3.68 -16.08 24.31
CA LYS A 347 2.65 -16.55 25.24
C LYS A 347 1.87 -15.34 25.73
N ILE A 348 0.54 -15.38 25.65
CA ILE A 348 -0.29 -14.33 26.18
C ILE A 348 -0.84 -14.76 27.54
N ASN A 349 -0.57 -13.99 28.59
CA ASN A 349 -1.20 -14.17 29.89
C ASN A 349 -2.67 -13.73 29.80
N ASP A 350 -3.57 -14.50 30.42
CA ASP A 350 -5.01 -14.29 30.40
C ASP A 350 -5.60 -14.21 28.96
N GLU A 351 -5.19 -15.12 28.07
CA GLU A 351 -5.64 -15.18 26.67
C GLU A 351 -7.18 -15.24 26.54
N GLU A 352 -7.88 -15.84 27.51
CA GLU A 352 -9.34 -15.93 27.56
C GLU A 352 -10.04 -14.57 27.59
N LYS A 353 -9.38 -13.52 28.09
CA LYS A 353 -9.95 -12.15 28.16
C LYS A 353 -9.94 -11.45 26.82
N ILE A 354 -9.04 -11.88 25.96
CA ILE A 354 -8.92 -11.44 24.57
C ILE A 354 -9.89 -12.25 23.70
N SER A 355 -10.13 -13.51 24.09
CA SER A 355 -11.10 -14.52 23.62
C SER A 355 -12.48 -14.04 23.08
N PRO A 356 -12.81 -14.04 21.77
CA PRO A 356 -11.94 -14.04 20.60
C PRO A 356 -11.70 -12.60 20.10
N PRO A 357 -10.44 -12.18 19.89
CA PRO A 357 -10.16 -11.23 18.84
C PRO A 357 -10.23 -11.99 17.51
N ASN A 358 -10.05 -11.31 16.38
CA ASN A 358 -9.69 -12.03 15.16
C ASN A 358 -8.22 -12.48 15.31
N ASN A 359 -7.99 -13.57 16.05
CA ASN A 359 -6.67 -14.16 16.28
C ASN A 359 -6.30 -14.97 15.04
N ILE A 360 -5.24 -14.54 14.36
CA ILE A 360 -4.82 -15.05 13.07
C ILE A 360 -3.44 -15.68 13.22
N THR A 361 -3.37 -16.99 13.00
CA THR A 361 -2.13 -17.77 13.16
C THR A 361 -1.11 -17.48 12.07
N ASN A 362 -1.53 -17.03 10.88
CA ASN A 362 -0.65 -16.75 9.75
C ASN A 362 -0.55 -15.23 9.48
N LEU A 363 0.67 -14.72 9.45
CA LEU A 363 0.92 -13.29 9.22
C LEU A 363 0.42 -12.80 7.83
N ARG A 364 0.34 -13.68 6.83
CA ARG A 364 -0.27 -13.37 5.52
C ARG A 364 -1.78 -13.17 5.61
N GLU A 365 -2.48 -14.04 6.36
CA GLU A 365 -3.92 -13.87 6.62
C GLU A 365 -4.20 -12.58 7.40
N PHE A 366 -3.28 -12.17 8.30
CA PHE A 366 -3.38 -10.91 9.04
C PHE A 366 -3.29 -9.71 8.09
N LEU A 367 -2.31 -9.71 7.18
CA LEU A 367 -2.19 -8.70 6.12
C LEU A 367 -3.47 -8.66 5.25
N GLU A 368 -3.96 -9.81 4.80
CA GLU A 368 -5.16 -9.92 3.96
C GLU A 368 -6.42 -9.40 4.66
N ALA A 369 -6.58 -9.67 5.96
CA ALA A 369 -7.66 -9.14 6.78
C ALA A 369 -7.62 -7.60 6.87
N ILE A 370 -6.44 -7.02 7.15
CA ILE A 370 -6.25 -5.57 7.19
C ILE A 370 -6.51 -4.92 5.81
N LEU A 371 -6.02 -5.53 4.72
CA LEU A 371 -6.27 -5.04 3.35
C LEU A 371 -7.76 -5.09 2.99
N LYS A 372 -8.48 -6.14 3.40
CA LYS A 372 -9.92 -6.27 3.18
C LYS A 372 -10.71 -5.15 3.85
N GLU A 373 -10.41 -4.83 5.12
CA GLU A 373 -11.03 -3.69 5.83
C GLU A 373 -10.75 -2.36 5.10
N ILE A 374 -9.51 -2.15 4.64
CA ILE A 374 -9.13 -0.95 3.87
C ILE A 374 -9.95 -0.85 2.57
N TYR A 375 -10.07 -1.94 1.82
CA TYR A 375 -10.81 -1.93 0.56
C TYR A 375 -12.32 -1.74 0.78
N LEU A 376 -12.90 -2.33 1.83
CA LEU A 376 -14.30 -2.10 2.20
C LEU A 376 -14.57 -0.62 2.51
N GLY A 377 -13.77 0.01 3.36
CA GLY A 377 -13.97 1.43 3.68
C GLY A 377 -13.66 2.40 2.52
N MET A 378 -12.78 2.03 1.59
CA MET A 378 -12.58 2.78 0.33
C MET A 378 -13.83 2.72 -0.56
N ILE A 379 -14.51 1.57 -0.62
CA ILE A 379 -15.79 1.42 -1.33
C ILE A 379 -16.90 2.22 -0.63
N GLU A 380 -16.96 2.21 0.71
CA GLU A 380 -17.93 3.03 1.45
C GLU A 380 -17.72 4.53 1.23
N GLU A 381 -16.48 5.02 1.18
CA GLU A 381 -16.20 6.44 0.86
C GLU A 381 -16.64 6.80 -0.56
N PHE A 382 -16.44 5.90 -1.53
CA PHE A 382 -16.87 6.10 -2.92
C PHE A 382 -18.40 6.16 -3.02
N LEU A 383 -19.10 5.21 -2.39
CA LEU A 383 -20.57 5.17 -2.35
C LEU A 383 -21.19 6.39 -1.64
N GLN A 384 -20.53 6.93 -0.61
CA GLN A 384 -20.99 8.16 0.06
C GLN A 384 -20.87 9.41 -0.83
N LYS A 385 -19.89 9.45 -1.75
CA LYS A 385 -19.70 10.58 -2.70
C LYS A 385 -20.68 10.55 -3.87
N LEU A 386 -21.31 9.41 -4.15
CA LEU A 386 -22.33 9.21 -5.21
C LEU A 386 -23.74 9.68 -4.79
N ASP A 387 -23.85 10.52 -3.76
CA ASP A 387 -25.08 11.10 -3.17
C ASP A 387 -26.37 10.28 -3.32
N ILE A 388 -26.36 9.08 -2.71
CA ILE A 388 -27.45 8.08 -2.76
C ILE A 388 -28.78 8.62 -2.16
N LYS A 389 -28.84 9.86 -1.63
CA LYS A 389 -30.08 10.53 -1.23
C LYS A 389 -31.08 10.65 -2.38
N ASP A 390 -30.62 10.95 -3.59
CA ASP A 390 -31.51 11.08 -4.75
C ASP A 390 -32.03 9.71 -5.23
N ILE A 391 -31.24 8.65 -5.02
CA ILE A 391 -31.64 7.26 -5.31
C ILE A 391 -32.63 6.73 -4.25
N ILE A 392 -32.46 7.09 -2.97
CA ILE A 392 -33.31 6.59 -1.86
C ILE A 392 -34.65 7.34 -1.77
N ASN A 393 -34.71 8.61 -2.18
CA ASN A 393 -35.97 9.35 -2.29
C ASN A 393 -36.84 8.88 -3.49
N ALA A 394 -36.31 8.01 -4.37
CA ALA A 394 -37.01 7.47 -5.54
C ALA A 394 -38.00 6.30 -5.24
N GLU A 395 -38.61 6.27 -4.05
CA GLU A 395 -39.81 5.45 -3.78
C GLU A 395 -41.06 5.97 -4.54
N ASN A 396 -41.03 7.20 -5.11
CA ASN A 396 -42.17 7.87 -5.75
C ASN A 396 -42.04 8.27 -7.24
N PHE A 397 -41.06 7.78 -8.01
CA PHE A 397 -40.94 8.11 -9.46
C PHE A 397 -40.82 6.88 -10.39
N SER A 398 -41.37 7.03 -11.60
CA SER A 398 -41.66 5.96 -12.58
C SER A 398 -40.45 5.13 -13.05
N LYS A 399 -40.71 3.88 -13.46
CA LYS A 399 -39.71 2.88 -13.87
C LYS A 399 -38.82 3.32 -15.05
N GLU A 400 -39.37 4.02 -16.04
CA GLU A 400 -38.63 4.34 -17.27
C GLU A 400 -37.54 5.38 -17.06
N LYS A 401 -37.76 6.35 -16.16
CA LYS A 401 -36.77 7.38 -15.80
C LYS A 401 -35.55 6.81 -15.07
N LYS A 402 -35.66 5.58 -14.52
CA LYS A 402 -34.59 4.93 -13.75
C LYS A 402 -33.46 4.39 -14.62
N LEU A 403 -33.69 4.11 -15.91
CA LEU A 403 -32.61 3.61 -16.78
C LEU A 403 -31.70 4.75 -17.23
N THR A 404 -32.29 5.86 -17.68
CA THR A 404 -31.59 7.06 -18.18
C THR A 404 -30.75 7.77 -17.10
N ASP A 405 -31.22 7.79 -15.86
CA ASP A 405 -30.51 8.43 -14.74
C ASP A 405 -29.36 7.53 -14.20
N ILE A 406 -29.39 6.23 -14.48
CA ILE A 406 -28.26 5.31 -14.24
C ILE A 406 -27.25 5.41 -15.40
N GLU A 407 -27.72 5.53 -16.63
CA GLU A 407 -26.87 5.70 -17.82
C GLU A 407 -26.03 6.99 -17.76
N THR A 408 -26.64 8.11 -17.35
CA THR A 408 -25.92 9.39 -17.16
C THR A 408 -24.86 9.35 -16.07
N ASN A 409 -25.11 8.68 -14.94
CA ASN A 409 -24.12 8.53 -13.86
C ASN A 409 -22.96 7.58 -14.22
N LEU A 410 -23.21 6.56 -15.05
CA LEU A 410 -22.16 5.65 -15.53
C LEU A 410 -21.27 6.26 -16.63
N ASN A 411 -21.65 7.37 -17.26
CA ASN A 411 -20.89 7.92 -18.39
C ASN A 411 -19.55 8.58 -18.02
N ASN A 412 -19.27 8.80 -16.73
CA ASN A 412 -18.05 9.46 -16.23
C ASN A 412 -17.06 8.52 -15.51
N ILE A 413 -17.26 7.19 -15.63
CA ILE A 413 -16.50 6.14 -14.92
C ILE A 413 -15.85 5.22 -15.96
N SER A 414 -14.65 4.67 -15.68
CA SER A 414 -13.96 3.78 -16.63
C SER A 414 -14.73 2.47 -16.87
N GLU A 415 -14.56 1.84 -18.03
CA GLU A 415 -15.28 0.61 -18.40
C GLU A 415 -15.05 -0.53 -17.39
N GLU A 416 -13.84 -0.63 -16.84
CA GLU A 416 -13.44 -1.61 -15.82
C GLU A 416 -14.11 -1.38 -14.46
N GLU A 417 -14.19 -0.12 -14.02
CA GLU A 417 -14.89 0.25 -12.78
C GLU A 417 -16.39 -0.08 -12.85
N LYS A 418 -17.03 0.03 -14.03
CA LYS A 418 -18.43 -0.38 -14.24
C LYS A 418 -18.61 -1.89 -14.07
N ILE A 419 -17.71 -2.69 -14.64
CA ILE A 419 -17.75 -4.15 -14.55
C ILE A 419 -17.62 -4.58 -13.08
N PHE A 420 -16.61 -4.05 -12.39
CA PHE A 420 -16.35 -4.33 -10.97
C PHE A 420 -17.55 -3.96 -10.06
N GLU A 421 -18.22 -2.84 -10.34
CA GLU A 421 -19.41 -2.43 -9.60
C GLU A 421 -20.62 -3.38 -9.80
N ILE A 422 -20.78 -3.96 -10.99
CA ILE A 422 -21.87 -4.90 -11.29
C ILE A 422 -21.58 -6.29 -10.70
N GLU A 423 -20.34 -6.77 -10.77
CA GLU A 423 -19.91 -8.04 -10.15
C GLU A 423 -20.11 -8.02 -8.61
N ILE A 424 -19.81 -6.89 -7.96
CA ILE A 424 -20.08 -6.67 -6.53
C ILE A 424 -21.58 -6.61 -6.22
N LYS A 425 -22.43 -6.15 -7.15
CA LYS A 425 -23.88 -6.20 -6.99
C LYS A 425 -24.42 -7.63 -7.14
N ILE A 426 -23.93 -8.39 -8.13
CA ILE A 426 -24.34 -9.80 -8.37
C ILE A 426 -24.00 -10.69 -7.18
N SER A 427 -22.79 -10.57 -6.62
CA SER A 427 -22.34 -11.36 -5.45
C SER A 427 -23.11 -11.08 -4.15
N ARG A 428 -23.98 -10.06 -4.12
CA ARG A 428 -24.81 -9.68 -2.98
C ARG A 428 -26.31 -9.98 -3.18
N LEU A 429 -26.70 -10.56 -4.32
CA LEU A 429 -28.08 -10.98 -4.57
C LEU A 429 -28.37 -12.38 -4.02
N SER A 430 -29.53 -12.56 -3.40
CA SER A 430 -30.03 -13.87 -2.95
C SER A 430 -30.43 -14.77 -4.12
N GLU A 431 -30.39 -16.09 -3.93
CA GLU A 431 -30.68 -17.08 -4.99
C GLU A 431 -32.07 -16.93 -5.66
N ASP A 432 -33.04 -16.32 -4.98
CA ASP A 432 -34.37 -16.04 -5.51
C ASP A 432 -34.39 -14.93 -6.58
N ALA A 433 -33.32 -14.12 -6.71
CA ALA A 433 -33.25 -12.95 -7.59
C ALA A 433 -32.73 -13.26 -9.02
N LYS A 434 -33.06 -14.45 -9.55
CA LYS A 434 -32.48 -15.01 -10.79
C LYS A 434 -32.62 -14.09 -12.02
N GLU A 435 -33.78 -13.47 -12.19
CA GLU A 435 -34.07 -12.58 -13.32
C GLU A 435 -33.22 -11.29 -13.28
N ILE A 436 -33.04 -10.72 -12.08
CA ILE A 436 -32.18 -9.54 -11.88
C ILE A 436 -30.70 -9.91 -12.09
N LYS A 437 -30.28 -11.07 -11.60
CA LYS A 437 -28.93 -11.60 -11.83
C LYS A 437 -28.66 -11.81 -13.32
N SER A 438 -29.58 -12.43 -14.06
CA SER A 438 -29.50 -12.61 -15.52
C SER A 438 -29.35 -11.27 -16.25
N ASN A 439 -30.20 -10.28 -15.95
CA ASN A 439 -30.14 -8.97 -16.59
C ASN A 439 -28.84 -8.19 -16.29
N LEU A 440 -28.23 -8.39 -15.12
CA LEU A 440 -26.93 -7.79 -14.77
C LEU A 440 -25.77 -8.53 -15.45
N GLU A 441 -25.83 -9.86 -15.57
CA GLU A 441 -24.86 -10.67 -16.31
C GLU A 441 -24.89 -10.37 -17.82
N GLU A 442 -26.07 -10.17 -18.41
CA GLU A 442 -26.20 -9.70 -19.79
C GLU A 442 -25.61 -8.30 -19.98
N LYS A 443 -25.79 -7.39 -19.00
CA LYS A 443 -25.23 -6.04 -19.07
C LYS A 443 -23.71 -6.01 -18.90
N ILE A 444 -23.12 -6.87 -18.06
CA ILE A 444 -21.66 -7.09 -18.01
C ILE A 444 -21.15 -7.54 -19.39
N LYS A 445 -21.80 -8.55 -19.98
CA LYS A 445 -21.40 -9.11 -21.27
C LYS A 445 -21.58 -8.11 -22.42
N SER A 446 -22.56 -7.20 -22.36
CA SER A 446 -22.67 -6.11 -23.35
C SER A 446 -21.53 -5.09 -23.23
N ILE A 447 -21.07 -4.77 -22.02
CA ILE A 447 -19.92 -3.89 -21.79
C ILE A 447 -18.63 -4.54 -22.32
N TYR A 448 -18.40 -5.83 -22.04
CA TYR A 448 -17.29 -6.57 -22.64
C TYR A 448 -17.37 -6.60 -24.18
N LYS A 449 -18.58 -6.80 -24.76
CA LYS A 449 -18.78 -6.77 -26.22
C LYS A 449 -18.45 -5.40 -26.83
N GLU A 450 -18.86 -4.30 -26.19
CA GLU A 450 -18.50 -2.94 -26.63
C GLU A 450 -16.97 -2.68 -26.51
N SER A 451 -16.32 -3.14 -25.43
CA SER A 451 -14.87 -2.98 -25.24
C SER A 451 -14.05 -3.79 -26.25
N VAL A 452 -14.44 -5.03 -26.55
CA VAL A 452 -13.80 -5.86 -27.60
C VAL A 452 -13.93 -5.20 -28.98
N LEU A 453 -15.13 -4.73 -29.36
CA LEU A 453 -15.35 -4.07 -30.66
C LEU A 453 -14.51 -2.80 -30.82
N LYS A 454 -14.35 -2.04 -29.72
CA LYS A 454 -13.50 -0.84 -29.66
C LYS A 454 -12.01 -1.17 -29.77
N LYS A 455 -11.53 -2.23 -29.08
CA LYS A 455 -10.16 -2.75 -29.21
C LYS A 455 -9.87 -3.29 -30.62
N LEU A 456 -10.87 -3.81 -31.33
CA LEU A 456 -10.79 -4.28 -32.73
C LEU A 456 -11.01 -3.16 -33.78
N GLY A 457 -11.41 -1.96 -33.37
CA GLY A 457 -11.57 -0.80 -34.25
C GLY A 457 -12.80 -0.83 -35.17
N VAL A 458 -13.88 -1.50 -34.77
CA VAL A 458 -15.13 -1.60 -35.56
C VAL A 458 -16.14 -0.54 -35.12
N SER A 459 -16.75 0.19 -36.06
CA SER A 459 -17.79 1.18 -35.78
C SER A 459 -19.20 0.59 -35.84
N SER A 460 -20.00 0.74 -34.78
CA SER A 460 -21.38 0.25 -34.71
C SER A 460 -22.44 1.36 -34.88
N THR A 461 -23.52 1.09 -35.60
CA THR A 461 -24.77 1.87 -35.55
C THR A 461 -25.88 1.05 -34.89
N LYS A 462 -26.52 1.57 -33.82
CA LYS A 462 -27.67 0.91 -33.18
C LYS A 462 -28.94 1.13 -34.01
N THR A 463 -29.51 0.05 -34.54
CA THR A 463 -30.92 -0.02 -34.95
C THR A 463 -31.50 -1.36 -34.52
N ASP A 464 -32.51 -1.31 -33.65
CA ASP A 464 -33.42 -2.35 -33.18
C ASP A 464 -33.06 -3.84 -33.34
N SER A 465 -32.66 -4.44 -32.22
CA SER A 465 -32.79 -5.88 -31.90
C SER A 465 -32.07 -6.93 -32.75
N LYS A 466 -31.34 -6.55 -33.81
CA LYS A 466 -30.33 -7.41 -34.47
C LYS A 466 -29.06 -6.64 -34.79
N PHE A 467 -27.92 -7.12 -34.28
CA PHE A 467 -26.60 -6.64 -34.67
C PHE A 467 -26.13 -7.40 -35.91
N GLU A 468 -25.78 -6.68 -36.98
CA GLU A 468 -24.99 -7.22 -38.10
C GLU A 468 -23.53 -6.79 -37.92
N LEU A 469 -22.61 -7.76 -37.78
CA LEU A 469 -21.18 -7.50 -37.89
C LEU A 469 -20.83 -7.31 -39.38
N LYS A 470 -20.38 -6.10 -39.75
CA LYS A 470 -19.81 -5.84 -41.07
C LYS A 470 -18.33 -5.46 -40.94
N GLU A 471 -17.50 -6.40 -41.41
CA GLU A 471 -16.05 -6.34 -41.58
C GLU A 471 -15.19 -5.90 -40.37
N ILE A 472 -14.57 -6.88 -39.71
CA ILE A 472 -13.42 -6.65 -38.82
C ILE A 472 -12.21 -6.27 -39.67
N LYS A 473 -11.71 -5.03 -39.53
CA LYS A 473 -10.49 -4.57 -40.23
C LYS A 473 -9.23 -5.06 -39.52
N ILE A 474 -8.88 -6.31 -39.80
CA ILE A 474 -7.73 -7.07 -39.26
C ILE A 474 -6.40 -6.30 -39.34
N GLU A 475 -6.25 -5.35 -40.28
CA GLU A 475 -5.04 -4.53 -40.40
C GLU A 475 -4.68 -3.73 -39.13
N ASN A 476 -5.65 -3.38 -38.29
CA ASN A 476 -5.40 -2.67 -37.03
C ASN A 476 -4.61 -3.52 -36.02
N LEU A 477 -4.70 -4.86 -36.10
CA LEU A 477 -3.95 -5.79 -35.24
C LEU A 477 -2.52 -6.03 -35.75
N LYS A 478 -2.09 -5.41 -36.86
CA LYS A 478 -0.73 -5.60 -37.40
C LYS A 478 0.39 -5.17 -36.42
N ASN A 479 0.11 -4.23 -35.51
CA ASN A 479 1.09 -3.68 -34.56
C ASN A 479 0.72 -3.89 -33.06
N ALA A 480 -0.24 -4.77 -32.74
CA ALA A 480 -0.69 -4.99 -31.36
C ALA A 480 0.35 -5.77 -30.53
N ASP A 481 0.49 -5.43 -29.25
CA ASP A 481 1.41 -6.10 -28.34
C ASP A 481 0.79 -7.37 -27.70
N LEU A 482 1.65 -8.19 -27.10
CA LEU A 482 1.27 -9.50 -26.55
C LEU A 482 0.33 -9.36 -25.33
N THR A 483 0.37 -8.22 -24.64
CA THR A 483 -0.50 -7.91 -23.51
C THR A 483 -1.92 -7.64 -24.01
N LEU A 484 -2.07 -6.69 -24.94
CA LEU A 484 -3.35 -6.34 -25.57
C LEU A 484 -4.02 -7.53 -26.27
N LEU A 485 -3.25 -8.39 -26.94
CA LEU A 485 -3.79 -9.58 -27.60
C LEU A 485 -4.37 -10.61 -26.60
N ASN A 486 -3.71 -10.82 -25.46
CA ASN A 486 -4.22 -11.69 -24.39
C ASN A 486 -5.45 -11.08 -23.70
N ASP A 487 -5.47 -9.76 -23.49
CA ASP A 487 -6.63 -9.08 -22.90
C ASP A 487 -7.87 -9.16 -23.81
N ILE A 488 -7.69 -9.01 -25.13
CA ILE A 488 -8.76 -9.22 -26.11
C ILE A 488 -9.29 -10.66 -26.05
N LEU A 489 -8.41 -11.67 -25.94
CA LEU A 489 -8.81 -13.07 -25.84
C LEU A 489 -9.56 -13.39 -24.54
N ASN A 490 -9.11 -12.83 -23.42
CA ASN A 490 -9.79 -12.91 -22.12
C ASN A 490 -11.16 -12.22 -22.12
N ASP A 491 -11.34 -11.14 -22.87
CA ASP A 491 -12.64 -10.48 -22.97
C ASP A 491 -13.59 -11.20 -23.96
N ILE A 492 -13.05 -11.84 -25.01
CA ILE A 492 -13.81 -12.70 -25.94
C ILE A 492 -14.39 -13.92 -25.22
N THR A 493 -13.61 -14.64 -24.40
CA THR A 493 -14.12 -15.83 -23.68
C THR A 493 -15.26 -15.49 -22.72
N LYS A 494 -15.32 -14.27 -22.18
CA LYS A 494 -16.42 -13.81 -21.30
C LYS A 494 -17.74 -13.54 -22.03
N ILE A 495 -17.73 -13.37 -23.35
CA ILE A 495 -18.92 -13.04 -24.16
C ILE A 495 -19.51 -14.22 -24.95
N GLU A 496 -18.86 -15.40 -24.98
CA GLU A 496 -19.26 -16.59 -25.76
C GLU A 496 -20.75 -17.00 -25.64
N GLY A 497 -21.40 -16.67 -24.53
CA GLY A 497 -22.81 -17.02 -24.26
C GLY A 497 -23.87 -16.02 -24.73
N ILE A 498 -23.52 -14.92 -25.43
CA ILE A 498 -24.48 -13.91 -25.97
C ILE A 498 -24.39 -13.74 -27.49
N ILE A 499 -23.41 -14.38 -28.10
CA ILE A 499 -23.06 -14.25 -29.51
C ILE A 499 -23.92 -15.23 -30.33
N ASN A 500 -24.48 -14.77 -31.46
CA ASN A 500 -25.24 -15.65 -32.35
C ASN A 500 -24.29 -16.55 -33.20
N GLU A 501 -24.80 -17.63 -33.81
CA GLU A 501 -23.93 -18.60 -34.53
C GLU A 501 -23.09 -17.97 -35.66
N ASP A 502 -23.60 -16.95 -36.36
CA ASP A 502 -22.86 -16.25 -37.42
C ASP A 502 -21.73 -15.37 -36.84
N GLU A 503 -22.02 -14.60 -35.78
CA GLU A 503 -21.03 -13.81 -35.05
C GLU A 503 -19.96 -14.72 -34.40
N LYS A 504 -20.34 -15.90 -33.92
CA LYS A 504 -19.47 -16.89 -33.26
C LYS A 504 -18.47 -17.51 -34.24
N LYS A 505 -18.88 -17.73 -35.49
CA LYS A 505 -17.99 -18.16 -36.57
C LYS A 505 -16.92 -17.10 -36.86
N LEU A 506 -17.32 -15.84 -36.98
CA LEU A 506 -16.40 -14.71 -37.21
C LEU A 506 -15.43 -14.49 -36.04
N ILE A 507 -15.90 -14.66 -34.80
CA ILE A 507 -15.06 -14.58 -33.60
C ILE A 507 -14.06 -15.74 -33.53
N ASN A 508 -14.45 -16.97 -33.87
CA ASN A 508 -13.52 -18.10 -33.94
C ASN A 508 -12.42 -17.90 -35.00
N GLU A 509 -12.77 -17.37 -36.18
CA GLU A 509 -11.79 -16.99 -37.20
C GLU A 509 -10.81 -15.90 -36.69
N THR A 510 -11.32 -14.91 -35.94
CA THR A 510 -10.51 -13.85 -35.32
C THR A 510 -9.59 -14.39 -34.21
N VAL A 511 -10.09 -15.29 -33.37
CA VAL A 511 -9.33 -15.94 -32.28
C VAL A 511 -8.19 -16.79 -32.84
N ASN A 512 -8.43 -17.53 -33.93
CA ASN A 512 -7.38 -18.31 -34.59
C ASN A 512 -6.25 -17.42 -35.10
N GLN A 513 -6.58 -16.30 -35.76
CA GLN A 513 -5.57 -15.33 -36.24
C GLN A 513 -4.81 -14.63 -35.10
N ILE A 514 -5.47 -14.34 -33.98
CA ILE A 514 -4.81 -13.82 -32.76
C ILE A 514 -3.81 -14.84 -32.21
N ASN A 515 -4.19 -16.13 -32.15
CA ASN A 515 -3.33 -17.20 -31.65
C ASN A 515 -2.14 -17.52 -32.56
N GLU A 516 -2.34 -17.49 -33.89
CA GLU A 516 -1.24 -17.57 -34.86
C GLU A 516 -0.24 -16.44 -34.64
N LYS A 517 -0.73 -15.21 -34.48
CA LYS A 517 0.13 -14.04 -34.25
C LYS A 517 0.84 -14.03 -32.89
N ILE A 518 0.19 -14.47 -31.81
CA ILE A 518 0.85 -14.68 -30.52
C ILE A 518 2.01 -15.69 -30.68
N THR A 519 1.80 -16.73 -31.49
CA THR A 519 2.82 -17.74 -31.79
C THR A 519 4.01 -17.16 -32.56
N GLU A 520 3.77 -16.30 -33.56
CA GLU A 520 4.82 -15.57 -34.28
C GLU A 520 5.64 -14.68 -33.33
N ILE A 521 5.01 -13.82 -32.52
CA ILE A 521 5.72 -12.90 -31.60
C ILE A 521 6.52 -13.70 -30.54
N ILE A 522 6.02 -14.85 -30.09
CA ILE A 522 6.77 -15.76 -29.20
C ILE A 522 7.98 -16.37 -29.91
N ALA A 523 7.86 -16.73 -31.19
CA ALA A 523 8.98 -17.24 -31.99
C ALA A 523 10.07 -16.16 -32.19
N GLU A 524 9.68 -14.94 -32.58
CA GLU A 524 10.58 -13.80 -32.73
C GLU A 524 11.34 -13.48 -31.43
N LYS A 525 10.62 -13.42 -30.30
CA LYS A 525 11.24 -13.18 -28.97
C LYS A 525 12.21 -14.28 -28.57
N LYS A 526 11.92 -15.55 -28.88
CA LYS A 526 12.86 -16.67 -28.66
C LYS A 526 14.10 -16.56 -29.54
N GLU A 527 13.95 -16.18 -30.81
CA GLU A 527 15.07 -15.98 -31.72
C GLU A 527 15.95 -14.79 -31.30
N GLU A 528 15.33 -13.70 -30.82
CA GLU A 528 16.04 -12.52 -30.30
C GLU A 528 16.79 -12.84 -28.99
N GLN A 529 16.20 -13.66 -28.11
CA GLN A 529 16.89 -14.18 -26.92
C GLN A 529 18.07 -15.10 -27.28
N ALA A 530 17.93 -15.97 -28.30
CA ALA A 530 19.03 -16.80 -28.81
C ALA A 530 20.16 -15.97 -29.42
N LYS A 531 19.83 -14.90 -30.15
CA LYS A 531 20.80 -13.91 -30.67
C LYS A 531 21.51 -13.16 -29.53
N LYS A 532 20.81 -12.84 -28.43
CA LYS A 532 21.37 -12.20 -27.22
C LYS A 532 22.25 -13.14 -26.38
N SER A 533 21.91 -14.44 -26.26
CA SER A 533 22.72 -15.42 -25.53
C SER A 533 24.01 -15.77 -26.29
N ASN A 534 23.96 -15.95 -27.61
CA ASN A 534 25.16 -16.13 -28.43
C ASN A 534 26.08 -14.89 -28.39
N LYS A 535 25.52 -13.67 -28.35
CA LYS A 535 26.31 -12.44 -28.13
C LYS A 535 26.96 -12.35 -26.75
N ARG A 536 26.43 -13.02 -25.72
CA ARG A 536 27.06 -13.10 -24.39
C ARG A 536 28.21 -14.11 -24.39
N LYS A 537 27.99 -15.33 -24.90
CA LYS A 537 29.05 -16.35 -25.04
C LYS A 537 30.27 -15.84 -25.81
N ASN A 538 30.06 -15.23 -26.98
CA ASN A 538 31.15 -14.66 -27.79
C ASN A 538 31.84 -13.43 -27.13
N LYS A 539 31.30 -12.92 -26.02
CA LYS A 539 31.90 -11.84 -25.22
C LYS A 539 32.65 -12.39 -24.01
N GLU A 540 32.14 -13.46 -23.40
CA GLU A 540 32.77 -14.24 -22.33
C GLU A 540 34.06 -14.93 -22.85
N GLU A 541 34.01 -15.63 -23.99
CA GLU A 541 35.18 -16.23 -24.64
C GLU A 541 36.27 -15.20 -24.99
N LYS A 542 35.87 -13.95 -25.28
CA LYS A 542 36.80 -12.83 -25.57
C LYS A 542 37.41 -12.20 -24.32
N THR A 543 36.80 -12.40 -23.16
CA THR A 543 37.38 -11.96 -21.87
C THR A 543 38.24 -13.04 -21.21
N GLU A 544 37.98 -14.32 -21.49
CA GLU A 544 38.87 -15.41 -21.09
C GLU A 544 40.16 -15.37 -21.92
N THR A 545 40.06 -15.25 -23.26
CA THR A 545 41.25 -15.14 -24.13
C THR A 545 42.06 -13.85 -23.94
N SER A 546 41.55 -12.84 -23.25
CA SER A 546 42.31 -11.64 -22.86
C SER A 546 42.93 -11.69 -21.46
N ASN A 547 42.67 -12.75 -20.69
CA ASN A 547 43.23 -12.95 -19.34
C ASN A 547 44.32 -14.05 -19.31
N GLU A 548 44.50 -14.77 -20.42
CA GLU A 548 45.55 -15.80 -20.61
C GLU A 548 46.72 -15.34 -21.52
N ALA A 549 46.79 -14.04 -21.84
CA ALA A 549 47.83 -13.41 -22.66
C ALA A 549 48.38 -12.13 -22.00
#